data_AF-A0A0W0SNS6-F1
#
_entry.id   AF-A0A0W0SNS6-F1
#
_cell.length_a   1.000
_cell.length_b   1.000
_cell.length_c   1.000
_cell.angle_alpha   90.00
_cell.angle_beta   90.00
_cell.angle_gamma   90.00
#
_symmetry.space_group_name_H-M   'P 1'
#
loop_
_entity.id
_entity.type
_entity.pdbx_description
1 polymer ?
#
loop_
_entity_poly.entity_id
_entity_poly.type
_entity_poly.pdbx_seq_one_letter_code
_entity_poly.pdbx_strand_id
1 'polypeptide(L)' 'METLYQVLGIVAAGLIIWVLYRSIKGRPEQFSRENLSKSFATMGFLALILILFIAFLVFMLRHT' A
#
# COMPACT_ATOMS: atom_id res chain seq x y z
N MET A 1 -0.56 30.66 8.39
CA MET A 1 -0.07 29.62 7.45
C MET A 1 -0.17 28.23 8.09
N GLU A 2 0.38 27.99 9.27
CA GLU A 2 0.24 26.72 10.04
C GLU A 2 -1.20 26.21 10.23
N THR A 3 -2.11 27.08 10.67
CA THR A 3 -3.50 26.72 10.99
C THR A 3 -4.31 26.29 9.77
N LEU A 4 -4.07 26.90 8.61
CA LEU A 4 -4.71 26.51 7.34
C LEU A 4 -4.28 25.11 6.91
N TYR A 5 -3.00 24.77 7.04
CA TYR A 5 -2.51 23.42 6.72
C TYR A 5 -3.03 22.36 7.69
N GLN A 6 -3.13 22.67 8.99
CA GLN A 6 -3.75 21.76 9.95
C GLN A 6 -5.23 21.50 9.63
N VAL A 7 -6.00 22.54 9.32
CA VAL A 7 -7.41 22.41 8.94
C VAL A 7 -7.55 21.59 7.66
N LEU A 8 -6.76 21.89 6.64
CA LEU A 8 -6.74 21.12 5.39
C LEU A 8 -6.32 19.66 5.62
N GLY A 9 -5.38 19.41 6.53
CA GLY A 9 -4.96 18.06 6.92
C GLY A 9 -6.09 17.25 7.55
N ILE A 10 -6.86 17.86 8.46
CA ILE A 10 -8.03 17.22 9.09
C ILE A 10 -9.13 16.97 8.05
N VAL A 11 -9.41 17.95 7.18
CA VAL A 11 -10.41 17.81 6.11
C VAL A 11 -10.00 16.69 5.14
N ALA A 12 -8.73 16.65 4.74
CA ALA A 12 -8.20 15.59 3.88
C ALA A 12 -8.29 14.21 4.56
N ALA A 13 -7.91 14.11 5.83
CA ALA A 13 -8.05 12.87 6.60
C ALA A 13 -9.51 12.39 6.67
N GLY A 14 -10.44 13.32 6.92
CA GLY A 14 -11.88 13.03 6.92
C GLY A 14 -12.39 12.55 5.56
N LEU A 15 -11.96 13.19 4.47
CA LEU A 15 -12.30 12.78 3.10
C LEU A 15 -11.73 11.40 2.75
N ILE A 16 -10.50 11.11 3.16
CA ILE A 16 -9.87 9.79 2.95
C ILE A 16 -10.69 8.70 3.65
N ILE A 17 -11.06 8.91 4.92
CA ILE A 17 -11.88 7.96 5.68
C ILE A 17 -13.27 7.79 5.02
N TRP A 18 -13.89 8.88 4.58
CA TRP A 18 -15.19 8.83 3.90
C TRP A 18 -15.14 8.05 2.59
N VAL A 19 -14.11 8.28 1.76
CA VAL A 19 -13.89 7.54 0.51
C VAL A 19 -13.62 6.06 0.78
N LEU A 20 -12.80 5.74 1.79
CA LEU A 20 -12.55 4.36 2.22
C LEU A 20 -13.85 3.67 2.64
N TYR A 21 -14.63 4.30 3.53
CA TYR A 21 -15.90 3.76 3.98
C TYR A 21 -16.87 3.51 2.81
N ARG A 22 -17.00 4.48 1.90
CA ARG A 22 -17.86 4.35 0.72
C ARG A 22 -17.39 3.24 -0.22
N SER A 23 -16.08 3.13 -0.43
CA SER A 23 -15.49 2.12 -1.32
C SER A 23 -15.66 0.71 -0.78
N ILE A 24 -15.42 0.51 0.52
CA ILE A 24 -15.62 -0.79 1.18
C ILE A 24 -17.10 -1.16 1.16
N LYS A 25 -18.02 -0.22 1.43
CA LYS A 25 -19.47 -0.49 1.43
C LYS A 25 -20.02 -0.79 0.03
N GLY A 26 -19.45 -0.20 -1.02
CA GLY A 26 -19.87 -0.43 -2.40
C GLY A 26 -19.48 -1.80 -2.96
N ARG A 27 -18.37 -2.38 -2.48
CA ARG A 27 -17.86 -3.70 -2.90
C ARG A 27 -17.18 -4.44 -1.74
N PRO A 28 -17.94 -4.87 -0.71
CA PRO A 28 -17.35 -5.49 0.49
C PRO A 28 -16.61 -6.79 0.19
N GLU A 29 -17.01 -7.50 -0.87
CA GLU A 29 -16.37 -8.75 -1.31
C GLU A 29 -14.90 -8.53 -1.72
N GLN A 30 -14.54 -7.38 -2.29
CA GLN A 30 -13.15 -7.09 -2.68
C GLN A 30 -12.22 -6.94 -1.47
N PHE A 31 -12.77 -6.50 -0.33
CA PHE A 31 -12.07 -6.37 0.94
C PHE A 31 -12.29 -7.57 1.87
N SER A 32 -12.79 -8.70 1.34
CA SER A 32 -12.90 -9.93 2.12
C SER A 32 -11.51 -10.41 2.57
N ARG A 33 -11.46 -11.08 3.72
CA ARG A 33 -10.22 -11.65 4.27
C ARG A 33 -9.53 -12.58 3.26
N GLU A 34 -10.31 -13.31 2.46
CA GLU A 34 -9.82 -14.21 1.43
C GLU A 34 -9.11 -13.43 0.29
N ASN A 35 -9.75 -12.40 -0.25
CA ASN A 35 -9.18 -11.59 -1.33
C ASN A 35 -7.97 -10.76 -0.85
N LEU A 36 -8.00 -10.24 0.37
CA LEU A 36 -6.86 -9.57 0.99
C LEU A 36 -5.68 -10.52 1.20
N SER A 37 -5.92 -11.75 1.69
CA SER A 37 -4.88 -12.76 1.88
C SER A 37 -4.25 -13.17 0.55
N LYS A 38 -5.07 -13.42 -0.48
CA LYS A 38 -4.59 -13.77 -1.83
C LYS A 38 -3.74 -12.65 -2.43
N SER A 39 -4.22 -11.41 -2.32
CA SER A 39 -3.52 -10.21 -2.80
C SER A 39 -2.18 -10.00 -2.07
N PHE A 40 -2.16 -10.16 -0.74
CA PHE A 40 -0.95 -10.06 0.06
C PHE A 40 0.06 -11.17 -0.27
N ALA A 41 -0.39 -12.41 -0.49
CA ALA A 41 0.48 -13.51 -0.87
C ALA A 41 1.12 -13.27 -2.25
N THR A 42 0.34 -12.84 -3.25
CA THR A 42 0.88 -12.52 -4.58
C THR A 42 1.85 -11.35 -4.53
N MET A 43 1.47 -10.22 -3.93
CA MET A 43 2.36 -9.06 -3.83
C MET A 43 3.60 -9.34 -2.97
N GLY A 44 3.45 -10.09 -1.89
CA GLY A 44 4.57 -10.50 -1.03
C GLY A 44 5.55 -11.39 -1.77
N PHE A 45 5.07 -12.36 -2.54
CA PHE A 45 5.94 -13.21 -3.36
C PHE A 45 6.70 -12.41 -4.43
N LEU A 46 6.02 -11.48 -5.12
CA LEU A 46 6.66 -10.58 -6.07
C LEU A 46 7.74 -9.71 -5.39
N ALA A 47 7.46 -9.20 -4.19
CA ALA A 47 8.41 -8.39 -3.43
C ALA A 47 9.65 -9.20 -3.01
N LEU A 48 9.48 -10.46 -2.59
CA LEU A 48 10.61 -11.33 -2.26
C LEU A 48 11.51 -11.59 -3.46
N ILE A 49 10.93 -11.85 -4.64
CA ILE A 49 11.69 -11.99 -5.89
C ILE A 49 12.48 -10.71 -6.19
N LEU A 50 11.84 -9.55 -6.06
CA LEU A 50 12.49 -8.26 -6.32
C LEU A 50 13.66 -8.01 -5.36
N ILE A 51 13.50 -8.33 -4.07
CA ILE A 51 14.58 -8.23 -3.08
C ILE A 51 15.75 -9.14 -3.47
N LEU A 52 15.47 -10.38 -3.85
CA LEU A 52 16.49 -11.33 -4.32
C LEU A 52 17.25 -10.79 -5.53
N PHE A 53 16.53 -10.21 -6.49
CA PHE A 53 17.09 -9.62 -7.69
C PHE A 53 17.99 -8.41 -7.36
N ILE A 54 17.52 -7.49 -6.51
CA ILE A 54 18.32 -6.33 -6.08
C ILE A 54 19.56 -6.78 -5.31
N ALA A 55 19.43 -7.74 -4.40
CA ALA A 55 20.55 -8.29 -3.64
C ALA A 55 21.61 -8.91 -4.56
N PHE A 56 21.18 -9.60 -5.62
CA PHE A 56 22.07 -10.15 -6.64
C PHE A 56 22.81 -9.05 -7.42
N LEU A 57 22.11 -7.98 -7.84
CA LEU A 57 22.75 -6.84 -8.51
C LEU A 57 23.80 -6.18 -7.62
N VAL A 58 23.49 -5.97 -6.34
CA VAL A 58 24.43 -5.41 -5.36
C VAL A 58 25.65 -6.31 -5.16
N PHE A 59 25.44 -7.64 -5.11
CA PHE A 59 26.53 -8.61 -5.01
C PHE A 59 27.46 -8.56 -6.22
N MET A 60 26.89 -8.54 -7.43
CA MET A 60 27.66 -8.46 -8.67
C MET A 60 28.48 -7.17 -8.71
N LEU A 61 27.83 -6.02 -8.45
CA LEU A 61 28.48 -4.70 -8.42
C LEU A 61 29.62 -4.63 -7.39
N ARG A 62 29.56 -5.41 -6.31
CA ARG A 62 30.59 -5.43 -5.26
C ARG A 62 31.78 -6.33 -5.60
N HIS A 63 31.65 -7.23 -6.58
CA HIS A 63 32.68 -8.20 -6.94
C HIS A 63 33.24 -8.05 -8.36
N THR A 64 32.66 -7.16 -9.17
CA THR A 64 33.31 -6.53 -10.34
C THR A 64 34.01 -5.25 -9.94
#